data_AF-A0AAD7HB35-F1
#
_entry.id   AF-A0AAD7HB35-F1
#
_cell.length_a   1.000
_cell.length_b   1.000
_cell.length_c   1.000
_cell.angle_alpha   90.00
_cell.angle_beta   90.00
_cell.angle_gamma   90.00
#
_symmetry.space_group_name_H-M   'P 1'
#
loop_
_entity.id
_entity.type
_entity.pdbx_description
1 polymer ?
#
loop_
_entity_poly.entity_id
_entity_poly.type
_entity_poly.pdbx_seq_one_letter_code
_entity_poly.pdbx_strand_id
1 'polypeptide(L)'
;MADRLDEACHLSTHSLEGPSPTVIADSVTGKRGRPKKNINPAFLEEALTLRGPTGLWGVLRCHPRTIRRRPLELGLAAPVFPSTTRKYFLMVAAIARIPVHRDLQHPPLQMSSLMPQSLKFSMFFLPSAAT
;
A
#
# COMPACT_ATOMS: atom_id res chain seq x y z
N MET A 1 31.19 -21.13 20.14
CA MET A 1 30.21 -20.43 19.26
C MET A 1 29.41 -21.42 18.44
N ALA A 2 30.05 -22.45 17.85
CA ALA A 2 29.36 -23.52 17.13
C ALA A 2 28.36 -24.29 18.01
N ASP A 3 28.72 -24.60 19.27
CA ASP A 3 27.87 -25.38 20.18
C ASP A 3 26.52 -24.70 20.48
N ARG A 4 26.50 -23.36 20.52
CA ARG A 4 25.27 -22.58 20.74
C ARG A 4 24.32 -22.61 19.54
N LEU A 5 24.85 -22.78 18.33
CA LEU A 5 24.04 -22.88 17.11
C LEU A 5 23.42 -24.28 17.00
N ASP A 6 24.16 -25.30 17.43
CA ASP A 6 23.71 -26.69 17.45
C ASP A 6 22.56 -26.91 18.46
N GLU A 7 22.69 -26.33 19.66
CA GLU A 7 21.62 -26.30 20.66
C GLU A 7 20.36 -25.57 20.15
N ALA A 8 20.53 -24.44 19.44
CA ALA A 8 19.41 -23.71 18.85
C ALA A 8 18.67 -24.52 17.77
N CYS A 9 19.38 -25.34 17.00
CA CYS A 9 18.79 -26.28 16.05
C CYS A 9 17.86 -27.28 16.76
N HIS A 10 18.30 -27.85 17.89
CA HIS A 10 17.48 -28.79 18.67
C HIS A 10 16.26 -28.12 19.32
N LEU A 11 16.38 -26.87 19.78
CA LEU A 11 15.28 -26.11 20.39
C LEU A 11 14.24 -25.62 19.37
N SER A 12 14.63 -25.41 18.11
CA SER A 12 13.71 -24.97 17.04
C SER A 12 12.71 -26.06 16.59
N THR A 13 12.90 -27.30 17.05
CA THR A 13 12.00 -28.43 16.83
C THR A 13 10.70 -28.33 17.66
N HIS A 14 10.40 -27.16 18.23
CA HIS A 14 9.15 -26.89 18.91
C HIS A 14 8.00 -27.11 17.93
N SER A 15 7.42 -28.30 17.98
CA SER A 15 6.14 -28.56 17.34
C SER A 15 5.17 -27.53 17.91
N LEU A 16 4.51 -26.80 17.01
CA LEU A 16 3.42 -25.90 17.34
C LEU A 16 2.29 -26.77 17.92
N GLU A 17 2.40 -27.13 19.20
CA GLU A 17 1.32 -27.75 19.97
C GLU A 17 0.25 -26.69 20.20
N GLY A 18 -0.53 -26.46 19.15
CA GLY A 18 -1.65 -25.56 19.16
C GLY A 18 -2.50 -25.81 17.93
N PRO A 19 -3.83 -25.68 18.02
CA PRO A 19 -4.67 -25.73 16.84
C PRO A 19 -4.17 -24.67 15.86
N SER A 20 -3.90 -25.07 14.62
CA SER A 20 -3.45 -24.13 13.59
C SER A 20 -4.47 -22.97 13.49
N PRO A 21 -4.01 -21.71 13.51
CA PRO A 21 -4.91 -20.57 13.47
C PRO A 21 -5.76 -20.66 12.19
N THR A 22 -7.08 -20.70 12.36
CA THR A 22 -8.00 -20.80 11.23
C THR A 22 -8.07 -19.46 10.53
N VAL A 23 -7.29 -19.30 9.45
CA VAL A 23 -7.24 -18.06 8.67
C VAL A 23 -8.42 -17.94 7.70
N ILE A 24 -8.88 -19.08 7.17
CA ILE A 24 -9.99 -19.17 6.21
C ILE A 24 -10.99 -20.22 6.71
N ALA A 25 -12.26 -19.84 6.77
CA ALA A 25 -13.36 -20.75 7.06
C ALA A 25 -14.40 -20.66 5.94
N ASP A 26 -14.90 -21.81 5.49
CA ASP A 26 -16.05 -21.86 4.58
C ASP A 26 -17.33 -21.73 5.42
N SER A 27 -18.10 -20.67 5.22
CA SER A 27 -19.40 -20.53 5.88
C SER A 27 -20.47 -21.27 5.08
N VAL A 28 -20.97 -22.37 5.63
CA VAL A 28 -22.13 -23.11 5.10
C VAL A 28 -23.39 -22.48 5.69
N THR A 29 -24.19 -21.82 4.84
CA THR A 29 -25.41 -21.09 5.25
C THR A 29 -26.71 -21.86 4.95
N GLY A 30 -26.62 -23.14 4.56
CA GLY A 30 -27.77 -23.97 4.20
C GLY A 30 -28.50 -23.56 2.90
N LYS A 31 -28.08 -22.46 2.26
CA LYS A 31 -28.63 -21.98 0.98
C LYS A 31 -27.91 -22.66 -0.19
N ARG A 32 -28.67 -23.01 -1.24
CA ARG A 32 -28.08 -23.48 -2.50
C ARG A 32 -27.11 -22.43 -3.06
N GLY A 33 -25.87 -22.83 -3.33
CA GLY A 33 -24.83 -21.97 -3.89
C GLY A 33 -23.44 -22.36 -3.41
N ARG A 34 -22.41 -21.72 -3.99
CA ARG A 34 -21.04 -21.91 -3.55
C ARG A 34 -20.86 -21.31 -2.15
N PRO A 35 -20.28 -22.05 -1.17
CA PRO A 35 -20.07 -21.53 0.18
C PRO A 35 -19.17 -20.30 0.15
N LYS A 36 -19.46 -19.36 1.05
CA LYS A 36 -18.76 -18.09 1.15
C LYS A 36 -17.50 -18.29 1.99
N LYS A 37 -16.32 -17.97 1.43
CA LYS A 37 -15.03 -18.04 2.13
C LYS A 37 -14.88 -16.86 3.07
N ASN A 38 -15.03 -17.06 4.37
CA ASN A 38 -14.75 -16.05 5.39
C ASN A 38 -13.25 -16.04 5.71
N ILE A 39 -12.65 -14.86 5.64
CA ILE A 39 -11.24 -14.63 5.93
C ILE A 39 -11.21 -13.77 7.20
N ASN A 40 -10.33 -14.10 8.14
CA ASN A 40 -10.14 -13.28 9.33
C ASN A 40 -9.75 -11.84 8.92
N PRO A 41 -10.46 -10.80 9.38
CA PRO A 41 -10.22 -9.42 8.97
C PRO A 41 -8.83 -8.91 9.37
N ALA A 42 -8.37 -9.23 10.59
CA ALA A 42 -7.06 -8.78 11.09
C ALA A 42 -5.92 -9.39 10.26
N PHE A 43 -6.02 -10.69 9.94
CA PHE A 43 -5.07 -11.33 9.05
C PHE A 43 -5.09 -10.69 7.66
N LEU A 44 -6.28 -10.43 7.11
CA LEU A 44 -6.41 -9.90 5.75
C LEU A 44 -5.81 -8.49 5.63
N GLU A 45 -6.00 -7.64 6.64
CA GLU A 45 -5.43 -6.30 6.71
C GLU A 45 -3.88 -6.33 6.72
N GLU A 46 -3.30 -7.14 7.61
CA GLU A 46 -1.84 -7.28 7.70
C GLU A 46 -1.26 -7.88 6.41
N ALA A 47 -1.89 -8.94 5.90
CA ALA A 47 -1.45 -9.63 4.70
C ALA A 47 -1.51 -8.73 3.46
N LEU A 48 -2.50 -7.84 3.37
CA LEU A 48 -2.59 -6.84 2.30
C LEU A 48 -1.48 -5.80 2.41
N THR A 49 -1.14 -5.38 3.63
CA THR A 49 -0.04 -4.44 3.88
C THR A 49 1.29 -5.04 3.45
N LEU A 50 1.52 -6.33 3.72
CA LEU A 50 2.79 -7.00 3.43
C LEU A 50 2.99 -7.42 1.97
N ARG A 51 1.96 -8.01 1.33
CA ARG A 51 2.10 -8.63 -0.02
C ARG A 51 1.21 -8.00 -1.09
N GLY A 52 0.27 -7.13 -0.71
CA GLY A 52 -0.73 -6.60 -1.61
C GLY A 52 -1.73 -7.65 -2.14
N PRO A 53 -2.76 -7.22 -2.87
CA PRO A 53 -3.87 -8.10 -3.27
C PRO A 53 -3.48 -9.19 -4.28
N THR A 54 -2.41 -8.99 -5.05
CA THR A 54 -1.97 -9.93 -6.10
C THR A 54 -1.08 -11.05 -5.53
N GLY A 55 -0.26 -10.74 -4.53
CA GLY A 55 0.66 -11.70 -3.89
C GLY A 55 -0.03 -12.70 -2.94
N LEU A 56 -1.29 -12.46 -2.59
CA LEU A 56 -2.04 -13.28 -1.64
C LEU A 56 -2.78 -14.46 -2.25
N TRP A 57 -2.95 -14.51 -3.58
CA TRP A 57 -3.65 -15.62 -4.25
C TRP A 57 -3.02 -16.97 -3.92
N GLY A 58 -1.68 -17.07 -3.97
CA GLY A 58 -0.96 -18.33 -3.77
C GLY A 58 -1.06 -18.85 -2.33
N VAL A 59 -1.21 -17.94 -1.37
CA VAL A 59 -1.28 -18.25 0.06
C VAL A 59 -2.71 -18.66 0.45
N LEU A 60 -3.68 -17.84 0.06
CA LEU A 60 -5.08 -18.02 0.48
C LEU A 60 -5.89 -18.98 -0.41
N ARG A 61 -5.29 -19.48 -1.51
CA ARG A 61 -5.94 -20.37 -2.49
C ARG A 61 -7.35 -19.88 -2.87
N CYS A 62 -7.47 -18.58 -3.08
CA CYS A 62 -8.73 -17.91 -3.41
C CYS A 62 -8.55 -16.92 -4.55
N HIS A 63 -9.65 -16.65 -5.26
CA HIS A 63 -9.59 -15.87 -6.50
C HIS A 63 -9.14 -14.42 -6.23
N PRO A 64 -8.35 -13.67 -7.06
CA PRO A 64 -7.88 -12.36 -6.64
C PRO A 64 -9.06 -11.39 -6.59
N ARG A 65 -10.11 -11.67 -7.36
CA ARG A 65 -11.42 -11.03 -7.24
C ARG A 65 -11.99 -11.15 -5.81
N THR A 66 -11.87 -12.31 -5.17
CA THR A 66 -12.31 -12.49 -3.78
C THR A 66 -11.41 -11.70 -2.83
N ILE A 67 -10.08 -11.75 -3.02
CA ILE A 67 -9.11 -11.01 -2.21
C ILE A 67 -9.31 -9.50 -2.31
N ARG A 68 -9.68 -8.97 -3.47
CA ARG A 68 -9.99 -7.54 -3.66
C ARG A 68 -11.36 -7.15 -3.13
N ARG A 69 -12.35 -8.04 -3.21
CA ARG A 69 -13.73 -7.74 -2.78
C ARG A 69 -13.91 -7.81 -1.27
N ARG A 70 -13.21 -8.73 -0.59
CA ARG A 70 -13.37 -8.92 0.86
C ARG A 70 -12.98 -7.71 1.73
N PRO A 71 -11.88 -7.00 1.46
CA PRO A 71 -11.51 -5.80 2.20
C PRO A 71 -12.57 -4.70 2.07
N LEU A 72 -13.21 -4.59 0.90
CA LEU A 72 -14.31 -3.65 0.66
C LEU A 72 -15.57 -4.05 1.45
N GLU A 73 -15.92 -5.35 1.47
CA GLU A 73 -17.05 -5.86 2.26
C GLU A 73 -16.83 -5.68 3.77
N LEU A 74 -15.58 -5.69 4.23
CA LEU A 74 -15.20 -5.56 5.64
C LEU A 74 -14.88 -4.12 6.06
N GLY A 75 -14.91 -3.16 5.14
CA GLY A 75 -14.55 -1.76 5.43
C GLY A 75 -13.06 -1.51 5.68
N LEU A 76 -12.19 -2.49 5.38
CA LEU A 76 -10.73 -2.40 5.56
C LEU A 76 -10.04 -1.61 4.45
N ALA A 77 -10.68 -1.47 3.29
CA ALA A 77 -10.14 -0.71 2.16
C ALA A 77 -11.18 0.26 1.62
N ALA A 78 -10.74 1.47 1.29
CA ALA A 78 -11.58 2.41 0.56
C ALA A 78 -11.83 1.91 -0.87
N PRO A 79 -13.05 2.06 -1.41
CA PRO A 79 -13.32 1.77 -2.81
C PRO A 79 -12.43 2.67 -3.68
N VAL A 80 -11.45 2.07 -4.35
CA VAL A 80 -10.66 2.77 -5.35
C VAL A 80 -11.57 2.99 -6.54
N PHE A 81 -11.95 4.25 -6.79
CA PHE A 81 -12.58 4.63 -8.05
C PHE A 81 -11.66 4.17 -9.18
N PRO A 82 -12.20 3.50 -10.21
CA PRO A 82 -11.37 2.97 -11.27
C PRO A 82 -10.59 4.14 -11.88
N SER A 83 -9.28 4.14 -11.66
CA SER A 83 -8.34 5.06 -12.31
C SER A 83 -8.15 4.62 -13.76
N THR A 84 -9.26 4.49 -14.48
CA THR A 84 -9.25 4.20 -15.91
C THR A 84 -8.82 5.49 -16.59
N THR A 85 -7.53 5.54 -16.95
CA THR A 85 -6.94 6.32 -18.06
C THR A 85 -7.86 7.41 -18.60
N ARG A 86 -7.59 8.68 -18.25
CA ARG A 86 -7.95 10.02 -18.81
C ARG A 86 -9.16 10.19 -19.75
N LYS A 87 -9.58 9.19 -20.52
CA LYS A 87 -10.67 9.18 -21.49
C LYS A 87 -12.07 8.97 -20.88
N TYR A 88 -12.22 8.20 -19.79
CA TYR A 88 -13.55 7.87 -19.23
C TYR A 88 -14.09 8.88 -18.21
N PHE A 89 -13.22 9.69 -17.59
CA PHE A 89 -13.63 10.70 -16.62
C PHE A 89 -14.46 11.83 -17.26
N LEU A 90 -14.09 12.27 -18.46
CA LEU A 90 -14.83 13.29 -19.21
C LEU A 90 -16.22 12.83 -19.63
N MET A 91 -16.39 11.53 -19.90
CA MET A 91 -17.66 10.97 -20.34
C MET A 91 -18.70 10.90 -19.20
N VAL A 92 -18.27 10.55 -17.98
CA VAL A 92 -19.17 10.53 -16.81
C VAL A 92 -19.48 11.95 -16.31
N ALA A 93 -18.50 12.86 -16.29
CA ALA A 93 -18.72 14.25 -15.90
C ALA A 93 -19.69 14.99 -16.86
N ALA A 94 -19.62 14.69 -18.16
CA ALA A 94 -20.53 15.25 -19.16
C ALA A 94 -22.00 14.79 -18.97
N ILE A 95 -22.20 13.54 -18.54
CA ILE A 95 -23.55 12.99 -18.28
C ILE A 95 -24.14 13.55 -16.99
N ALA A 96 -23.30 13.76 -15.97
CA ALA A 96 -23.76 14.16 -14.64
C ALA A 96 -23.94 15.69 -14.43
N ARG A 97 -23.62 16.54 -15.42
CA ARG A 97 -23.62 18.02 -15.32
C ARG A 97 -22.94 18.56 -14.06
N ILE A 98 -21.93 17.84 -13.55
CA ILE A 98 -21.16 18.28 -12.39
C ILE A 98 -20.24 19.40 -12.90
N PRO A 99 -20.29 20.62 -12.34
CA PRO A 99 -19.35 21.66 -12.71
C PRO A 99 -17.96 21.25 -12.23
N VAL A 100 -17.11 20.82 -13.17
CA VAL A 100 -15.69 20.59 -12.91
C VAL A 100 -15.02 21.96 -12.87
N HIS A 101 -14.87 22.55 -11.69
CA HIS A 101 -14.14 23.80 -11.51
C HIS A 101 -12.68 23.57 -11.94
N ARG A 102 -12.27 24.23 -13.03
CA ARG A 102 -10.94 24.12 -13.66
C ARG A 102 -9.87 24.95 -12.94
N ASP A 103 -9.88 24.98 -11.61
CA ASP A 103 -8.86 25.74 -10.86
C ASP A 103 -7.84 24.80 -10.23
N LEU A 104 -6.96 24.28 -11.09
CA LEU A 104 -5.58 24.03 -10.71
C LEU A 104 -4.73 24.93 -11.61
N GLN A 105 -4.63 26.18 -11.18
CA GLN A 105 -3.62 27.12 -11.66
C GLN A 105 -2.24 26.49 -11.47
N HIS A 106 -1.56 26.17 -12.57
CA HIS A 106 -0.12 26.02 -12.55
C HIS A 106 0.48 27.42 -12.34
N PRO A 107 1.32 27.68 -11.33
CA PRO A 107 2.17 28.86 -11.36
C PRO A 107 3.18 28.69 -12.52
N PRO A 108 3.42 29.73 -13.33
CA PRO A 108 4.41 29.64 -14.40
C PRO A 108 5.80 29.47 -13.79
N LEU A 109 6.50 28.43 -14.24
CA LEU A 109 7.92 28.21 -13.98
C LEU A 109 8.69 29.46 -14.43
N GLN A 110 9.23 30.22 -13.47
CA GLN A 110 10.19 31.27 -13.80
C GLN A 110 11.42 30.61 -14.41
N MET A 111 11.63 30.88 -15.70
CA MET A 111 12.85 30.55 -16.41
C MET A 111 14.00 31.45 -15.91
N SER A 112 14.77 30.99 -14.94
CA SER A 112 16.11 31.54 -14.68
C SER A 112 17.12 30.83 -15.58
N SER A 113 17.17 31.28 -16.83
CA SER A 113 18.24 30.94 -17.76
C SER A 113 19.40 31.95 -17.64
N LEU A 114 20.62 31.40 -17.63
CA LEU A 114 21.88 31.98 -18.15
C LEU A 114 22.75 32.84 -17.19
N MET A 115 23.85 32.20 -16.78
CA MET A 115 25.20 32.64 -16.34
C MET A 115 25.80 33.83 -17.14
N PRO A 116 27.09 34.25 -16.97
CA PRO A 116 27.94 34.51 -15.78
C PRO A 116 28.68 35.88 -15.87
N GLN A 117 29.01 36.57 -14.77
CA GLN A 117 30.03 37.65 -14.74
C GLN A 117 30.68 37.71 -13.34
N SER A 118 31.89 37.18 -13.19
CA SER A 118 33.17 37.92 -13.16
C SER A 118 33.46 38.69 -11.85
N LEU A 119 34.51 38.22 -11.17
CA LEU A 119 35.47 38.94 -10.31
C LEU A 119 35.02 40.24 -9.62
N LYS A 120 34.79 40.17 -8.30
CA LYS A 120 35.32 41.09 -7.28
C LYS A 120 35.51 40.26 -5.98
N PHE A 121 36.68 39.72 -5.69
CA PHE A 121 37.78 40.41 -5.00
C PHE A 121 37.30 41.41 -3.95
N SER A 122 37.31 40.99 -2.68
CA SER A 122 37.98 41.65 -1.55
C SER A 122 37.20 41.50 -0.24
N MET A 123 37.93 40.90 0.72
CA MET A 123 38.02 41.25 2.13
C MET A 123 36.73 41.56 2.89
N PHE A 124 36.43 40.74 3.90
CA PHE A 124 36.50 41.12 5.32
C PHE A 124 36.38 39.81 6.12
N PHE A 125 37.50 39.16 6.42
CA PHE A 125 38.18 39.23 7.73
C PHE A 125 37.25 38.82 8.91
N LEU A 126 37.21 37.51 9.19
CA LEU A 126 37.19 37.03 10.58
C LEU A 126 38.57 37.29 11.18
N PRO A 127 38.66 37.74 12.43
CA PRO A 127 39.11 36.82 13.49
C PRO A 127 38.40 37.12 14.83
N SER A 128 38.02 36.10 15.61
CA SER A 128 38.84 35.37 16.59
C SER A 128 38.75 35.96 18.01
N ALA A 129 38.33 35.08 18.93
CA ALA A 129 38.64 35.04 20.38
C ALA A 129 38.18 36.27 21.20
N ALA A 130 37.96 36.21 22.50
CA ALA A 130 38.37 35.27 23.53
C ALA A 130 37.43 35.40 24.74
N THR A 131 37.34 34.29 25.48
CA THR A 131 37.17 34.15 26.96
C THR A 131 36.08 34.95 27.66
#